data_AF-A0A5K7WY23-F1
#
_entry.id   AF-A0A5K7WY23-F1
#
_cell.length_a   1.000
_cell.length_b   1.000
_cell.length_c   1.000
_cell.angle_alpha   90.00
_cell.angle_beta   90.00
_cell.angle_gamma   90.00
#
_symmetry.space_group_name_H-M   'P 1'
#
loop_
_entity.id
_entity.type
_entity.pdbx_description
1 polymer ?
#
loop_
_entity_poly.entity_id
_entity_poly.type
_entity_poly.pdbx_seq_one_letter_code
_entity_poly.pdbx_strand_id
1 'polypeptide(L)'
;MAAIDEIKAQINERKQYNLGRDGTQNKRNEELDTVSRFIDEESPETVADITGKIDGLIDNDLHQFGATSGRIDELERLKKFAENTVIVPGKPSVTVTAGDGVLHATAALPEDNGGSLVTAVKFFIKLASEGTWPTEPAATQAPSDLTYDFLGLTNGTEYSTAVVVENEIGDSEMSDSAHGTPTAPAG
;
A
#
# COMPACT_ATOMS: atom_id res chain seq x y z
N MET A 1 8.47 -13.90 -13.92
CA MET A 1 7.17 -13.82 -14.62
C MET A 1 6.19 -12.90 -13.90
N ALA A 2 6.04 -12.97 -12.57
CA ALA A 2 5.06 -12.15 -11.81
C ALA A 2 5.20 -10.61 -11.97
N ALA A 3 6.42 -10.07 -11.88
CA ALA A 3 6.63 -8.61 -11.93
C ALA A 3 6.22 -7.96 -13.27
N ILE A 4 6.33 -8.68 -14.38
CA ILE A 4 5.94 -8.19 -15.70
C ILE A 4 4.42 -8.10 -15.81
N ASP A 5 3.71 -9.11 -15.32
CA ASP A 5 2.25 -9.14 -15.35
C ASP A 5 1.65 -8.06 -14.45
N GLU A 6 2.31 -7.77 -13.32
CA GLU A 6 1.94 -6.70 -12.41
C GLU A 6 2.15 -5.30 -13.01
N ILE A 7 3.29 -5.07 -13.68
CA ILE A 7 3.55 -3.82 -14.41
C ILE A 7 2.51 -3.62 -15.52
N LYS A 8 2.14 -4.68 -16.25
CA LYS A 8 1.08 -4.63 -17.27
C LYS A 8 -0.28 -4.30 -16.64
N ALA A 9 -0.60 -4.86 -15.47
CA ALA A 9 -1.83 -4.55 -14.75
C ALA A 9 -1.88 -3.07 -14.33
N GLN A 10 -0.80 -2.55 -13.75
CA GLN A 10 -0.71 -1.14 -13.34
C GLN A 10 -0.78 -0.17 -14.52
N ILE A 11 -0.15 -0.50 -15.66
CA ILE A 11 -0.27 0.27 -16.91
C ILE A 11 -1.74 0.27 -17.37
N ASN A 12 -2.42 -0.87 -17.31
CA ASN A 12 -3.81 -1.00 -17.73
C ASN A 12 -4.76 -0.20 -16.84
N GLU A 13 -4.57 -0.22 -15.51
CA GLU A 13 -5.34 0.61 -14.58
C GLU A 13 -5.16 2.10 -14.86
N ARG A 14 -3.92 2.55 -15.09
CA ARG A 14 -3.62 3.96 -15.38
C ARG A 14 -4.22 4.45 -16.70
N LYS A 15 -4.37 3.58 -17.70
CA LYS A 15 -5.09 3.88 -18.95
C LYS A 15 -6.57 4.15 -18.68
N GLN A 16 -7.20 3.40 -17.76
CA GLN A 16 -8.61 3.59 -17.38
C GLN A 16 -8.83 4.95 -16.72
N TYR A 17 -7.89 5.41 -15.90
CA TYR A 17 -7.96 6.73 -15.23
C TYR A 17 -7.64 7.92 -16.14
N ASN A 18 -7.01 7.70 -17.29
CA ASN A 18 -6.57 8.74 -18.22
C ASN A 18 -7.46 8.93 -19.45
N LEU A 19 -8.64 8.32 -19.50
CA LEU A 19 -9.62 8.59 -20.55
C LEU A 19 -10.08 10.05 -20.50
N GLY A 20 -10.07 10.74 -21.66
CA GLY A 20 -10.69 12.06 -21.79
C GLY A 20 -12.19 12.00 -21.45
N ARG A 21 -12.80 13.15 -21.11
CA ARG A 21 -14.24 13.23 -20.78
C ARG A 21 -15.16 12.76 -21.94
N ASP A 22 -14.60 12.61 -23.13
CA ASP A 22 -15.22 12.11 -24.37
C ASP A 22 -14.83 10.67 -24.74
N GLY A 23 -14.02 9.99 -23.91
CA GLY A 23 -13.51 8.64 -24.16
C GLY A 23 -12.33 8.56 -25.13
N THR A 24 -11.77 9.68 -25.57
CA THR A 24 -10.62 9.70 -26.49
C THR A 24 -9.32 9.37 -25.74
N GLN A 25 -8.48 8.52 -26.34
CA GLN A 25 -7.14 8.21 -25.84
C GLN A 25 -6.32 9.52 -25.77
N ASN A 26 -5.84 9.90 -24.58
CA ASN A 26 -4.98 11.06 -24.46
C ASN A 26 -3.53 10.67 -24.85
N LYS A 27 -2.68 11.66 -25.14
CA LYS A 27 -1.27 11.43 -25.54
C LYS A 27 -0.48 10.55 -24.57
N ARG A 28 -0.82 10.59 -23.27
CA ARG A 28 -0.23 9.72 -22.24
C ARG A 28 -0.64 8.25 -22.38
N ASN A 29 -1.82 7.96 -22.92
CA ASN A 29 -2.22 6.59 -23.17
C ASN A 29 -1.47 5.97 -24.37
N GLU A 30 -1.13 6.75 -25.38
CA GLU A 30 -0.27 6.31 -26.51
C GLU A 30 1.17 5.98 -26.03
N GLU A 31 1.67 6.76 -25.08
CA GLU A 31 2.95 6.52 -24.42
C GLU A 31 2.90 5.25 -23.54
N LEU A 32 1.81 5.05 -22.78
CA LEU A 32 1.58 3.83 -21.99
C LEU A 32 1.37 2.57 -22.85
N ASP A 33 0.79 2.70 -24.05
CA ASP A 33 0.73 1.62 -25.04
C ASP A 33 2.11 1.26 -25.58
N THR A 34 2.96 2.26 -25.82
CA THR A 34 4.33 2.06 -26.29
C THR A 34 5.17 1.33 -25.24
N VAL A 35 5.03 1.70 -23.97
CA VAL A 35 5.71 1.04 -22.84
C VAL A 35 5.21 -0.38 -22.64
N SER A 36 3.88 -0.61 -22.68
CA SER A 36 3.31 -1.96 -22.58
C SER A 36 3.85 -2.88 -23.68
N ARG A 37 3.89 -2.40 -24.93
CA ARG A 37 4.38 -3.17 -26.08
C ARG A 37 5.87 -3.52 -25.97
N PHE A 38 6.67 -2.60 -25.46
CA PHE A 38 8.10 -2.84 -25.22
C PHE A 38 8.34 -3.92 -24.15
N ILE A 39 7.46 -3.99 -23.15
CA ILE A 39 7.50 -5.02 -22.09
C ILE A 39 6.98 -6.37 -22.59
N ASP A 40 6.03 -6.39 -23.52
CA ASP A 40 5.52 -7.62 -24.15
C ASP A 40 6.55 -8.29 -25.09
N GLU A 41 7.44 -7.51 -25.70
CA GLU A 41 8.44 -7.98 -26.66
C GLU A 41 9.74 -8.50 -26.01
N GLU A 42 9.99 -8.22 -24.72
CA GLU A 42 11.27 -8.46 -24.05
C GLU A 42 11.19 -9.48 -22.89
N SER A 43 12.22 -10.33 -22.78
CA SER A 43 12.34 -11.38 -21.75
C SER A 43 12.60 -10.78 -20.35
N PRO A 44 12.17 -11.41 -19.24
CA PRO A 44 12.37 -10.90 -17.87
C PRO A 44 13.83 -10.66 -17.43
N GLU A 45 14.83 -11.19 -18.15
CA GLU A 45 16.24 -10.85 -17.92
C GLU A 45 16.63 -9.46 -18.46
N THR A 46 15.81 -8.87 -19.34
CA THR A 46 16.03 -7.56 -19.97
C THR A 46 15.73 -6.39 -19.02
N VAL A 47 15.07 -6.59 -17.88
CA VAL A 47 14.73 -5.49 -16.94
C VAL A 47 16.00 -4.81 -16.37
N ALA A 48 17.04 -5.58 -16.04
CA ALA A 48 18.33 -5.02 -15.62
C ALA A 48 19.08 -4.29 -16.76
N ASP A 49 18.93 -4.77 -18.00
CA ASP A 49 19.49 -4.14 -19.20
C ASP A 49 18.72 -2.86 -19.59
N ILE A 50 17.41 -2.79 -19.31
CA ILE A 50 16.58 -1.59 -19.45
C ILE A 50 17.02 -0.53 -18.43
N THR A 51 17.24 -0.89 -17.17
CA THR A 51 17.79 0.03 -16.16
C THR A 51 19.17 0.56 -16.59
N GLY A 52 20.06 -0.31 -17.09
CA GLY A 52 21.38 0.08 -17.61
C GLY A 52 21.33 0.95 -18.88
N LYS A 53 20.36 0.72 -19.78
CA LYS A 53 20.11 1.57 -20.96
C LYS A 53 19.55 2.93 -20.59
N ILE A 54 18.70 3.01 -19.56
CA ILE A 54 18.18 4.28 -19.02
C ILE A 54 19.31 5.09 -18.35
N ASP A 55 20.21 4.44 -17.61
CA ASP A 55 21.44 5.07 -17.09
C ASP A 55 22.32 5.65 -18.22
N GLY A 56 22.58 4.86 -19.26
CA GLY A 56 23.36 5.30 -20.42
C GLY A 56 22.72 6.42 -21.23
N LEU A 57 21.38 6.51 -21.26
CA LEU A 57 20.64 7.60 -21.89
C LEU A 57 20.74 8.91 -21.09
N ILE A 58 20.73 8.84 -19.76
CA ILE A 58 20.90 10.02 -18.88
C ILE A 58 22.31 10.61 -19.01
N ASP A 59 23.34 9.77 -19.00
CA ASP A 59 24.73 10.21 -19.16
C ASP A 59 24.99 10.83 -20.55
N ASN A 60 24.34 10.31 -21.59
CA ASN A 60 24.53 10.80 -22.97
C ASN A 60 23.67 12.04 -23.29
N ASP A 61 22.46 12.18 -22.72
CA ASP A 61 21.64 13.41 -22.86
C ASP A 61 22.26 14.58 -22.07
N LEU A 62 22.96 14.35 -20.95
CA LEU A 62 23.63 15.41 -20.18
C LEU A 62 24.76 16.11 -20.96
N HIS A 63 25.37 15.42 -21.94
CA HIS A 63 26.53 15.92 -22.68
C HIS A 63 26.22 16.43 -24.10
N GLN A 64 25.14 16.00 -24.76
CA GLN A 64 24.91 16.35 -26.19
C GLN A 64 23.70 17.25 -26.46
N PHE A 65 22.73 17.34 -25.58
CA PHE A 65 21.53 18.13 -25.85
C PHE A 65 21.11 18.84 -24.57
N GLY A 66 21.15 20.18 -24.54
CA GLY A 66 20.63 20.97 -23.42
C GLY A 66 19.17 20.66 -23.12
N ALA A 67 18.93 19.59 -22.36
CA ALA A 67 17.63 19.01 -22.14
C ALA A 67 16.80 19.98 -21.29
N THR A 68 15.58 20.25 -21.73
CA THR A 68 14.57 20.92 -20.90
C THR A 68 14.19 19.99 -19.73
N SER A 69 14.07 20.53 -18.50
CA SER A 69 13.79 19.78 -17.26
C SER A 69 12.75 18.66 -17.39
N GLY A 70 11.71 18.84 -18.21
CA GLY A 70 10.65 17.84 -18.37
C GLY A 70 11.09 16.47 -18.89
N ARG A 71 12.13 16.39 -19.75
CA ARG A 71 12.65 15.07 -20.22
C ARG A 71 13.48 14.35 -19.15
N ILE A 72 14.14 15.10 -18.27
CA ILE A 72 14.89 14.55 -17.14
C ILE A 72 13.90 14.03 -16.08
N ASP A 73 12.86 14.81 -15.76
CA ASP A 73 11.82 14.42 -14.81
C ASP A 73 11.07 13.15 -15.25
N GLU A 74 10.88 12.97 -16.56
CA GLU A 74 10.21 11.79 -17.13
C GLU A 74 11.09 10.54 -17.05
N LEU A 75 12.40 10.67 -17.31
CA LEU A 75 13.35 9.57 -17.18
C LEU A 75 13.56 9.17 -15.71
N GLU A 76 13.58 10.12 -14.77
CA GLU A 76 13.62 9.82 -13.34
C GLU A 76 12.34 9.12 -12.85
N ARG A 77 11.18 9.49 -13.39
CA ARG A 77 9.91 8.79 -13.12
C ARG A 77 9.92 7.35 -13.65
N LEU A 78 10.50 7.12 -14.83
CA LEU A 78 10.64 5.78 -15.40
C LEU A 78 11.65 4.93 -14.64
N LYS A 79 12.75 5.51 -14.15
CA LYS A 79 13.68 4.83 -13.21
C LYS A 79 12.98 4.41 -11.92
N LYS A 80 12.26 5.33 -11.28
CA LYS A 80 11.49 5.04 -10.06
C LYS A 80 10.41 3.97 -10.27
N PHE A 81 9.88 3.87 -11.49
CA PHE A 81 8.91 2.85 -11.87
C PHE A 81 9.57 1.49 -12.18
N ALA A 82 10.77 1.47 -12.78
CA ALA A 82 11.55 0.25 -13.02
C ALA A 82 12.18 -0.32 -11.75
N GLU A 83 12.47 0.53 -10.77
CA GLU A 83 12.98 0.16 -9.43
C GLU A 83 11.87 -0.31 -8.46
N ASN A 84 10.66 -0.62 -8.96
CA ASN A 84 9.48 -0.99 -8.15
C ASN A 84 9.77 -2.17 -7.21
N THR A 85 10.32 -1.84 -6.05
CA THR A 85 10.64 -2.76 -4.96
C THR A 85 9.35 -2.90 -4.16
N VAL A 86 8.71 -4.06 -4.26
CA VAL A 86 7.57 -4.36 -3.41
C VAL A 86 8.10 -4.57 -1.98
N ILE A 87 7.59 -3.80 -1.04
CA ILE A 87 7.94 -3.85 0.38
C ILE A 87 6.67 -4.10 1.20
N VAL A 88 6.83 -4.34 2.50
CA VAL A 88 5.67 -4.42 3.41
C VAL A 88 4.91 -3.09 3.41
N PRO A 89 3.60 -3.08 3.72
CA PRO A 89 2.82 -1.85 3.72
C PRO A 89 3.29 -0.87 4.78
N GLY A 90 2.94 0.41 4.58
CA GLY A 90 3.12 1.43 5.60
C GLY A 90 2.32 1.14 6.88
N LYS A 91 2.63 1.89 7.94
CA LYS A 91 1.97 1.74 9.24
C LYS A 91 0.47 2.15 9.15
N PRO A 92 -0.47 1.28 9.55
CA PRO A 92 -1.90 1.60 9.59
C PRO A 92 -2.24 2.45 10.82
N SER A 93 -3.50 2.89 10.91
CA SER A 93 -4.02 3.56 12.12
C SER A 93 -5.28 2.88 12.64
N VAL A 94 -5.58 3.07 13.92
CA VAL A 94 -6.79 2.54 14.57
C VAL A 94 -7.37 3.56 15.53
N THR A 95 -8.71 3.58 15.61
CA THR A 95 -9.48 4.33 16.60
C THR A 95 -10.44 3.37 17.31
N VAL A 96 -10.79 3.67 18.56
CA VAL A 96 -11.76 2.87 19.31
C VAL A 96 -12.82 3.72 20.00
N THR A 97 -14.03 3.19 20.07
CA THR A 97 -15.11 3.70 20.91
C THR A 97 -15.58 2.62 21.88
N ALA A 98 -15.70 2.96 23.16
CA ALA A 98 -16.11 2.03 24.20
C ALA A 98 -17.63 1.91 24.30
N GLY A 99 -18.11 0.68 24.50
CA GLY A 99 -19.50 0.35 24.83
C GLY A 99 -19.59 -0.51 26.10
N ASP A 100 -20.74 -1.14 26.31
CA ASP A 100 -20.96 -2.06 27.43
C ASP A 100 -20.31 -3.43 27.16
N GLY A 101 -19.20 -3.70 27.85
CA GLY A 101 -18.43 -4.93 27.67
C GLY A 101 -17.79 -5.09 26.29
N VAL A 102 -17.63 -3.99 25.55
CA VAL A 102 -17.12 -3.99 24.17
C VAL A 102 -16.23 -2.78 23.87
N LEU A 103 -15.23 -2.96 23.02
CA LEU A 103 -14.57 -1.88 22.28
C LEU A 103 -14.83 -2.06 20.78
N HIS A 104 -15.41 -1.04 20.16
CA HIS A 104 -15.60 -0.98 18.70
C HIS A 104 -14.35 -0.35 18.08
N ALA A 105 -13.56 -1.14 17.34
CA ALA A 105 -12.36 -0.68 16.69
C ALA A 105 -12.61 -0.37 15.21
N THR A 106 -12.02 0.71 14.72
CA THR A 106 -12.04 1.10 13.31
C THR A 106 -10.62 1.38 12.85
N ALA A 107 -10.15 0.57 11.92
CA ALA A 107 -8.84 0.71 11.29
C ALA A 107 -8.91 1.64 10.07
N ALA A 108 -7.77 2.20 9.70
CA ALA A 108 -7.55 2.78 8.38
C ALA A 108 -6.26 2.22 7.77
N LEU A 109 -6.36 1.84 6.49
CA LEU A 109 -5.22 1.37 5.70
C LEU A 109 -4.20 2.51 5.51
N PRO A 110 -2.90 2.18 5.39
CA PRO A 110 -1.88 3.17 5.04
C PRO A 110 -2.11 3.72 3.61
N GLU A 111 -1.66 4.95 3.35
CA GLU A 111 -1.64 5.52 1.99
C GLU A 111 -0.65 4.77 1.07
N ASP A 112 0.44 4.28 1.64
CA ASP A 112 1.44 3.47 0.96
C ASP A 112 1.24 1.98 1.29
N ASN A 113 0.87 1.19 0.28
CA ASN A 113 0.69 -0.26 0.39
C ASN A 113 1.99 -1.04 0.12
N GLY A 114 3.12 -0.35 -0.03
CA GLY A 114 4.41 -0.96 -0.33
C GLY A 114 4.52 -1.49 -1.75
N GLY A 115 3.67 -1.01 -2.67
CA GLY A 115 3.67 -1.39 -4.08
C GLY A 115 2.89 -2.66 -4.42
N SER A 116 2.25 -3.32 -3.44
CA SER A 116 1.34 -4.47 -3.66
C SER A 116 0.06 -4.34 -2.83
N LEU A 117 -1.00 -5.04 -3.24
CA LEU A 117 -2.31 -4.99 -2.58
C LEU A 117 -2.24 -5.52 -1.15
N VAL A 118 -2.87 -4.80 -0.22
CA VAL A 118 -3.10 -5.32 1.14
C VAL A 118 -4.09 -6.49 1.06
N THR A 119 -3.75 -7.61 1.69
CA THR A 119 -4.53 -8.87 1.69
C THR A 119 -5.24 -9.12 3.01
N ALA A 120 -4.74 -8.59 4.12
CA ALA A 120 -5.34 -8.79 5.45
C ALA A 120 -5.15 -7.60 6.40
N VAL A 121 -6.08 -7.48 7.35
CA VAL A 121 -6.06 -6.53 8.46
C VAL A 121 -6.18 -7.31 9.77
N LYS A 122 -5.17 -7.22 10.62
CA LYS A 122 -5.01 -8.01 11.85
C LYS A 122 -5.24 -7.11 13.07
N PHE A 123 -6.24 -7.44 13.88
CA PHE A 123 -6.63 -6.68 15.06
C PHE A 123 -6.07 -7.31 16.33
N PHE A 124 -5.44 -6.50 17.18
CA PHE A 124 -4.84 -6.92 18.44
C PHE A 124 -5.48 -6.17 19.60
N ILE A 125 -5.61 -6.84 20.74
CA ILE A 125 -6.04 -6.26 22.01
C ILE A 125 -5.21 -6.85 23.15
N LYS A 126 -4.96 -6.03 24.17
CA LYS A 126 -4.33 -6.43 25.42
C LYS A 126 -4.85 -5.57 26.57
N LEU A 127 -4.58 -5.96 27.82
CA LEU A 127 -4.78 -5.06 28.94
C LEU A 127 -3.83 -3.86 28.82
N ALA A 128 -4.28 -2.66 29.19
CA ALA A 128 -3.42 -1.49 29.16
C ALA A 128 -2.18 -1.63 30.07
N SER A 129 -2.29 -2.44 31.13
CA SER A 129 -1.20 -2.77 32.05
C SER A 129 -0.16 -3.75 31.50
N GLU A 130 -0.45 -4.46 30.40
CA GLU A 130 0.48 -5.42 29.80
C GLU A 130 1.55 -4.71 28.96
N GLY A 131 2.81 -5.13 29.09
CA GLY A 131 3.93 -4.51 28.38
C GLY A 131 4.15 -4.99 26.95
N THR A 132 3.58 -6.14 26.57
CA THR A 132 3.84 -6.81 25.29
C THR A 132 2.53 -7.15 24.59
N TRP A 133 2.50 -7.02 23.27
CA TRP A 133 1.37 -7.45 22.44
C TRP A 133 1.32 -8.97 22.30
N PRO A 134 0.11 -9.57 22.18
CA PRO A 134 -0.03 -10.96 21.79
C PRO A 134 0.61 -11.23 20.43
N THR A 135 1.09 -12.45 20.23
CA THR A 135 1.64 -12.88 18.92
C THR A 135 0.55 -13.16 17.90
N GLU A 136 -0.60 -13.67 18.36
CA GLU A 136 -1.75 -13.96 17.51
C GLU A 136 -2.75 -12.81 17.56
N PRO A 137 -3.31 -12.39 16.42
CA PRO A 137 -4.37 -11.40 16.40
C PRO A 137 -5.66 -11.96 17.00
N ALA A 138 -6.45 -11.09 17.60
CA ALA A 138 -7.81 -11.43 18.05
C ALA A 138 -8.74 -11.68 16.86
N ALA A 139 -8.49 -11.02 15.73
CA ALA A 139 -9.18 -11.23 14.47
C ALA A 139 -8.34 -10.83 13.26
N THR A 140 -8.59 -11.49 12.14
CA THR A 140 -8.03 -11.15 10.83
C THR A 140 -9.19 -10.94 9.86
N GLN A 141 -9.25 -9.76 9.25
CA GLN A 141 -10.29 -9.35 8.31
C GLN A 141 -9.70 -9.08 6.92
N ALA A 142 -10.55 -9.11 5.90
CA ALA A 142 -10.20 -8.63 4.57
C ALA A 142 -10.06 -7.10 4.58
N PRO A 143 -9.26 -6.49 3.68
CA PRO A 143 -9.10 -5.03 3.60
C PRO A 143 -10.39 -4.26 3.30
N SER A 144 -11.45 -4.94 2.84
CA SER A 144 -12.79 -4.37 2.66
C SER A 144 -13.59 -4.25 3.97
N ASP A 145 -13.13 -4.86 5.07
CA ASP A 145 -13.75 -4.84 6.38
C ASP A 145 -12.75 -4.31 7.41
N LEU A 146 -12.92 -3.04 7.77
CA LEU A 146 -11.97 -2.29 8.60
C LEU A 146 -12.46 -2.12 10.04
N THR A 147 -13.49 -2.86 10.45
CA THR A 147 -14.12 -2.70 11.75
C THR A 147 -14.20 -4.01 12.51
N TYR A 148 -13.81 -3.99 13.78
CA TYR A 148 -13.88 -5.17 14.64
C TYR A 148 -14.36 -4.82 16.05
N ASP A 149 -15.27 -5.66 16.57
CA ASP A 149 -15.81 -5.53 17.92
C ASP A 149 -15.10 -6.50 18.86
N PHE A 150 -14.32 -5.95 19.79
CA PHE A 150 -13.74 -6.73 20.88
C PHE A 150 -14.80 -6.95 21.96
N LEU A 151 -15.45 -8.10 21.93
CA LEU A 151 -16.53 -8.47 22.86
C LEU A 151 -16.02 -9.14 24.14
N GLY A 152 -16.86 -9.18 25.17
CA GLY A 152 -16.59 -9.91 26.41
C GLY A 152 -15.57 -9.24 27.32
N LEU A 153 -15.40 -7.93 27.17
CA LEU A 153 -14.48 -7.13 27.97
C LEU A 153 -15.09 -6.75 29.32
N THR A 154 -14.25 -6.52 30.32
CA THR A 154 -14.69 -6.13 31.67
C THR A 154 -14.90 -4.63 31.76
N ASN A 155 -16.10 -4.19 32.13
CA ASN A 155 -16.36 -2.76 32.37
C ASN A 155 -15.47 -2.19 33.48
N GLY A 156 -14.99 -0.97 33.26
CA GLY A 156 -14.03 -0.29 34.14
C GLY A 156 -12.57 -0.76 34.00
N THR A 157 -12.29 -1.73 33.12
CA THR A 157 -10.92 -2.16 32.79
C THR A 157 -10.46 -1.47 31.51
N GLU A 158 -9.28 -0.86 31.53
CA GLU A 158 -8.70 -0.21 30.35
C GLU A 158 -7.96 -1.25 29.48
N TYR A 159 -8.25 -1.21 28.19
CA TYR A 159 -7.61 -2.05 27.18
C TYR A 159 -6.88 -1.17 26.15
N SER A 160 -5.83 -1.74 25.58
CA SER A 160 -5.11 -1.18 24.44
C SER A 160 -5.40 -2.03 23.20
N THR A 161 -5.63 -1.38 22.08
CA THR A 161 -5.84 -2.00 20.77
C THR A 161 -4.82 -1.49 19.75
N ALA A 162 -4.46 -2.33 18.80
CA ALA A 162 -3.56 -2.00 17.71
C ALA A 162 -3.89 -2.84 16.47
N VAL A 163 -3.42 -2.40 15.30
CA VAL A 163 -3.67 -3.05 14.02
C VAL A 163 -2.37 -3.23 13.24
N VAL A 164 -2.27 -4.34 12.52
CA VAL A 164 -1.24 -4.62 11.50
C VAL A 164 -1.96 -4.89 10.19
N VAL A 165 -1.37 -4.47 9.07
CA VAL A 165 -1.86 -4.85 7.73
C VAL A 165 -0.82 -5.68 7.01
N GLU A 166 -1.25 -6.59 6.15
CA GLU A 166 -0.40 -7.55 5.45
C GLU A 166 -0.56 -7.39 3.94
N ASN A 167 0.53 -7.51 3.19
CA ASN A 167 0.52 -7.78 1.75
C ASN A 167 1.33 -9.04 1.44
N GLU A 168 1.55 -9.35 0.15
CA GLU A 168 2.31 -10.56 -0.24
C GLU A 168 3.77 -10.59 0.25
N ILE A 169 4.35 -9.44 0.59
CA ILE A 169 5.70 -9.35 1.17
C ILE A 169 5.68 -9.64 2.67
N GLY A 170 4.62 -9.23 3.36
CA GLY A 170 4.37 -9.54 4.75
C GLY A 170 3.70 -8.41 5.52
N ASP A 171 3.94 -8.42 6.83
CA ASP A 171 3.30 -7.53 7.80
C ASP A 171 3.94 -6.14 7.86
N SER A 172 3.07 -5.13 7.97
CA SER A 172 3.46 -3.77 8.30
C SER A 172 4.01 -3.66 9.73
N GLU A 173 4.56 -2.49 10.06
CA GLU A 173 4.66 -2.10 11.46
C GLU A 173 3.27 -2.03 12.10
N MET A 174 3.20 -2.34 13.40
CA MET A 174 1.97 -2.20 14.19
C MET A 174 1.60 -0.73 14.35
N SER A 175 0.30 -0.42 14.31
CA SER A 175 -0.23 0.92 14.50
C SER A 175 0.15 1.51 15.87
N ASP A 176 -0.05 2.81 16.02
CA ASP A 176 -0.11 3.40 17.36
C ASP A 176 -1.29 2.79 18.14
N SER A 177 -1.14 2.74 19.47
CA SER A 177 -2.15 2.16 20.34
C SER A 177 -3.34 3.08 20.50
N ALA A 178 -4.55 2.54 20.37
CA ALA A 178 -5.78 3.21 20.79
C ALA A 178 -6.30 2.56 22.08
N HIS A 179 -6.77 3.39 23.01
CA HIS A 179 -7.17 2.97 24.35
C HIS A 179 -8.66 3.15 24.57
N GLY A 180 -9.27 2.25 25.34
CA GLY A 180 -10.68 2.37 25.72
C GLY A 180 -10.99 1.59 26.99
N THR A 181 -11.98 2.10 27.72
CA THR A 181 -12.50 1.47 28.95
C THR A 181 -13.99 1.20 28.76
N PRO A 182 -14.39 -0.06 28.52
CA PRO A 182 -15.80 -0.43 28.46
C PRO A 182 -16.55 0.05 29.70
N THR A 183 -17.78 0.51 29.52
CA THR A 183 -18.59 1.09 30.60
C THR A 183 -20.02 0.61 30.49
N ALA A 184 -20.58 0.18 31.62
CA ALA A 184 -21.98 -0.21 31.68
C ALA A 184 -22.91 0.99 31.35
N PRO A 185 -24.11 0.75 30.82
CA PRO A 185 -25.09 1.81 30.61
C PRO A 185 -25.40 2.52 31.93
N ALA A 186 -25.57 3.84 31.88
CA ALA A 186 -26.13 4.56 33.02
C ALA A 186 -27.58 4.09 33.23
N GLY A 187 -27.86 3.54 34.42
CA GLY A 187 -29.18 3.03 34.81
C GLY A 187 -30.22 4.11 35.05
#